data_AF-A0A443PFP5-F1
#
_entry.id   AF-A0A443PFP5-F1
#
_cell.length_a   1.000
_cell.length_b   1.000
_cell.length_c   1.000
_cell.angle_alpha   90.00
_cell.angle_beta   90.00
_cell.angle_gamma   90.00
#
_symmetry.space_group_name_H-M   'P 1'
#
loop_
_entity.id
_entity.type
_entity.pdbx_description
1 polymer ?
#
loop_
_entity_poly.entity_id
_entity_poly.type
_entity_poly.pdbx_seq_one_letter_code
_entity_poly.pdbx_strand_id
1 'polypeptide(L)'
;MGGDHHQHGAAEGDFRTKVWSMTGGPNCRPKHWKRNTAIAMFGIFLTCIPIAMISVQLEQRPHHPVRPIPSQLWCKNFGKKEY
;
A
#
# COMPACT_ATOMS: atom_id res chain seq x y z
N MET A 1 -2.05 30.03 52.31
CA MET A 1 -1.74 28.64 52.73
C MET A 1 -2.33 27.70 51.69
N GLY A 2 -1.49 26.87 51.06
CA GLY A 2 -1.85 25.60 50.41
C GLY A 2 -2.62 25.69 49.08
N GLY A 3 -2.16 25.13 47.97
CA GLY A 3 -1.01 24.27 47.76
C GLY A 3 -0.81 24.05 46.26
N ASP A 4 0.46 24.08 45.87
CA ASP A 4 0.95 23.75 44.55
C ASP A 4 0.61 22.31 44.18
N HIS A 5 -0.21 22.15 43.14
CA HIS A 5 -0.18 20.95 42.31
C HIS A 5 0.64 21.26 41.06
N HIS A 6 1.96 21.23 41.22
CA HIS A 6 2.89 21.18 40.10
C HIS A 6 2.65 19.90 39.31
N GLN A 7 1.88 20.01 38.22
CA GLN A 7 1.81 18.98 37.19
C GLN A 7 3.12 19.01 36.38
N HIS A 8 4.14 18.38 36.93
CA HIS A 8 5.37 18.06 36.22
C HIS A 8 5.06 17.02 35.13
N GLY A 9 4.89 17.46 33.88
CA GLY A 9 4.73 16.48 32.79
C GLY A 9 4.56 16.99 31.37
N ALA A 10 4.69 18.28 31.08
CA ALA A 10 4.36 18.80 29.74
C ALA A 10 5.26 19.95 29.23
N ALA A 11 6.45 20.14 29.81
CA ALA A 11 7.30 21.31 29.50
C ALA A 11 8.74 21.01 29.09
N GLU A 12 9.07 19.74 28.78
CA GLU A 12 10.25 19.40 28.01
C GLU A 12 9.75 18.59 26.80
N GLY A 13 9.72 19.21 25.62
CA GLY A 13 8.99 18.69 24.46
C GLY A 13 9.20 17.20 24.24
N ASP A 14 8.08 16.45 24.13
CA ASP A 14 8.06 15.00 23.98
C ASP A 14 9.15 14.54 23.01
N PHE A 15 10.15 13.80 23.52
CA PHE A 15 11.32 13.36 22.74
C PHE A 15 10.91 12.54 21.51
N ARG A 16 9.72 11.94 21.51
CA ARG A 16 9.15 11.23 20.36
C ARG A 16 8.95 12.15 19.15
N THR A 17 8.84 13.46 19.35
CA THR A 17 8.80 14.46 18.27
C THR A 17 10.17 14.74 17.66
N LYS A 18 11.26 14.45 18.39
CA LYS A 18 12.65 14.63 17.94
C LYS A 18 13.20 13.38 17.24
N VAL A 19 12.56 12.22 17.42
CA VAL A 19 12.99 10.94 16.83
C VAL A 19 12.24 10.70 15.52
N TRP A 20 12.99 10.51 14.44
CA TRP A 20 12.43 10.11 13.15
C TRP A 20 12.52 8.59 12.96
N SER A 21 11.46 7.99 12.41
CA SER A 21 11.40 6.57 12.04
C SER A 21 10.84 6.45 10.63
N MET A 22 11.32 5.45 9.88
CA MET A 22 10.87 5.18 8.51
C MET A 22 9.36 4.90 8.42
N THR A 23 8.78 4.24 9.42
CA THR A 23 7.33 3.95 9.49
C THR A 23 6.52 5.08 10.12
N GLY A 24 7.19 6.12 10.64
CA GLY A 24 6.61 7.16 11.47
C GLY A 24 6.69 6.88 12.98
N GLY A 25 6.25 7.84 13.79
CA GLY A 25 6.23 7.77 15.24
C GLY A 25 4.84 7.51 15.86
N PRO A 26 4.76 7.44 17.19
CA PRO A 26 3.49 7.32 17.91
C PRO A 26 2.52 8.45 17.54
N ASN A 27 1.24 8.14 17.35
CA ASN A 27 0.20 9.10 16.97
C ASN A 27 0.47 9.86 15.66
N CYS A 28 1.07 9.21 14.66
CA CYS A 28 1.28 9.76 13.32
C CYS A 28 -0.02 10.32 12.70
N ARG A 29 -0.11 11.65 12.60
CA ARG A 29 -1.19 12.36 11.91
C ARG A 29 -0.63 13.46 10.99
N PRO A 30 0.04 13.09 9.88
CA PRO A 30 0.62 14.08 8.99
C PRO A 30 -0.48 14.90 8.30
N LYS A 31 -0.30 16.24 8.26
CA LYS A 31 -1.25 17.20 7.68
C LYS A 31 -1.66 16.86 6.24
N HIS A 32 -0.76 16.25 5.46
CA HIS A 32 -0.95 15.94 4.04
C HIS A 32 -1.10 14.45 3.73
N TRP A 33 -1.56 13.64 4.68
CA TRP A 33 -1.66 12.18 4.50
C TRP A 33 -2.38 11.79 3.20
N LYS A 34 -3.50 12.45 2.87
CA LYS A 34 -4.29 12.16 1.66
C LYS A 34 -3.48 12.34 0.37
N ARG A 35 -2.75 13.46 0.26
CA ARG A 35 -1.94 13.77 -0.93
C ARG A 35 -0.78 12.79 -1.06
N ASN A 36 -0.11 12.47 0.04
CA ASN A 36 1.02 11.55 0.03
C ASN A 36 0.59 10.13 -0.34
N THR A 37 -0.56 9.67 0.19
CA THR A 37 -1.16 8.39 -0.19
C THR A 37 -1.55 8.37 -1.67
N ALA A 38 -2.11 9.47 -2.19
CA ALA A 38 -2.46 9.55 -3.62
C ALA A 38 -1.22 9.43 -4.53
N ILE A 39 -0.11 10.07 -4.17
CA ILE A 39 1.16 9.96 -4.91
C ILE A 39 1.71 8.53 -4.84
N ALA A 40 1.67 7.90 -3.66
CA ALA A 40 2.11 6.51 -3.50
C ALA A 40 1.27 5.54 -4.35
N MET A 41 -0.07 5.67 -4.30
CA MET A 41 -0.97 4.87 -5.13
C MET A 41 -0.74 5.11 -6.61
N PHE A 42 -0.51 6.35 -7.04
CA PHE A 42 -0.19 6.68 -8.42
C PHE A 42 1.09 5.95 -8.89
N GLY A 43 2.15 5.98 -8.09
CA GLY A 43 3.39 5.25 -8.38
C GLY A 43 3.15 3.74 -8.47
N ILE A 44 2.39 3.17 -7.54
CA ILE A 44 2.03 1.74 -7.55
C ILE A 44 1.31 1.38 -8.84
N PHE A 45 0.26 2.11 -9.22
CA PHE A 45 -0.49 1.80 -10.45
C PHE A 45 0.36 1.98 -11.70
N LEU A 46 1.16 3.04 -11.76
CA LEU A 46 2.06 3.30 -12.88
C LEU A 46 3.05 2.15 -13.10
N THR A 47 3.54 1.54 -12.03
CA THR A 47 4.46 0.40 -12.12
C THR A 47 3.75 -0.94 -12.31
N CYS A 48 2.66 -1.20 -11.58
CA CYS A 48 1.99 -2.49 -11.61
C CYS A 48 1.22 -2.76 -12.90
N ILE A 49 0.63 -1.74 -13.54
CA ILE A 49 -0.12 -1.91 -14.79
C ILE A 49 0.76 -2.46 -15.93
N PRO A 50 1.90 -1.84 -16.31
CA PRO A 50 2.74 -2.37 -17.37
C PRO A 50 3.32 -3.74 -17.02
N ILE A 51 3.69 -3.97 -15.74
CA ILE A 51 4.13 -5.28 -15.27
C ILE A 51 3.04 -6.32 -15.48
N ALA A 52 1.79 -6.00 -15.13
CA ALA A 52 0.66 -6.90 -15.34
C ALA A 52 0.43 -7.18 -16.84
N MET A 53 0.50 -6.15 -17.71
CA MET A 53 0.38 -6.35 -19.16
C MET A 53 1.48 -7.25 -19.72
N ILE A 54 2.72 -7.11 -19.26
CA ILE A 54 3.83 -7.99 -19.64
C ILE A 54 3.60 -9.41 -19.07
N SER A 55 3.19 -9.51 -17.81
CA SER A 55 2.90 -10.79 -17.14
C SER A 55 1.83 -11.58 -17.89
N VAL A 56 0.74 -10.93 -18.33
CA VAL A 56 -0.34 -11.53 -19.12
C VAL A 56 0.16 -12.01 -20.49
N GLN A 57 1.06 -11.28 -21.13
CA GLN A 57 1.62 -11.68 -22.42
C GLN A 57 2.53 -12.90 -22.33
N LEU A 58 3.26 -13.03 -21.21
CA LEU A 58 4.15 -14.16 -20.96
C LEU A 58 3.44 -15.37 -20.35
N GLU A 59 2.18 -15.21 -19.93
CA GLU A 59 1.44 -16.27 -19.26
C GLU A 59 1.09 -17.40 -20.23
N GLN A 60 1.85 -18.49 -20.16
CA GLN A 60 1.61 -19.71 -20.93
C GLN A 60 1.14 -20.84 -20.02
N ARG A 61 0.10 -21.57 -20.45
CA ARG A 61 -0.36 -22.80 -19.81
C ARG A 61 -0.51 -23.91 -20.85
N PRO A 62 0.40 -24.90 -20.88
CA PRO A 62 0.33 -26.03 -21.81
C PRO A 62 -0.83 -26.98 -21.54
N HIS A 63 -1.24 -27.11 -20.27
CA HIS A 63 -2.33 -27.99 -19.86
C HIS A 63 -3.58 -27.18 -19.49
N HIS A 64 -4.73 -27.63 -19.97
CA HIS A 64 -6.01 -27.03 -19.62
C HIS A 64 -6.39 -27.36 -18.18
N PRO A 65 -6.87 -26.38 -17.40
CA PRO A 65 -7.24 -26.61 -16.02
C PRO A 65 -8.56 -27.40 -15.95
N VAL A 66 -8.61 -28.37 -15.04
CA VAL A 66 -9.80 -29.21 -14.77
C VAL A 66 -10.99 -28.41 -14.21
N ARG A 67 -10.72 -27.23 -13.66
CA ARG A 67 -11.70 -26.32 -13.06
C ARG A 67 -11.53 -24.89 -13.60
N PRO A 68 -12.59 -24.08 -13.62
CA PRO A 68 -12.47 -22.68 -14.02
C PRO A 68 -11.54 -21.93 -13.06
N ILE A 69 -10.55 -21.24 -13.60
CA ILE A 69 -9.60 -20.43 -12.82
C ILE A 69 -9.60 -18.98 -13.34
N PRO A 70 -9.49 -17.96 -12.46
CA PRO A 70 -9.59 -16.56 -12.88
C PRO A 70 -8.60 -16.14 -13.95
N SER A 71 -7.39 -16.72 -13.94
CA SER A 71 -6.35 -16.45 -14.92
C SER A 71 -6.71 -16.89 -16.34
N GLN A 72 -7.73 -17.74 -16.54
CA GLN A 72 -8.24 -18.08 -17.87
C GLN A 72 -8.85 -16.88 -18.61
N LEU A 73 -9.25 -15.81 -17.92
CA LEU A 73 -9.79 -14.61 -18.55
C LEU A 73 -8.71 -13.80 -19.30
N TRP A 74 -7.44 -13.99 -18.92
CA TRP A 74 -6.31 -13.14 -19.36
C TRP A 74 -5.25 -13.96 -20.11
N CYS A 75 -5.09 -15.26 -19.81
CA CYS A 75 -4.19 -16.16 -20.53
C CYS A 75 -4.58 -16.28 -22.01
N LYS A 76 -3.68 -15.87 -22.91
CA LYS A 76 -3.90 -15.98 -24.38
C LYS A 76 -3.89 -17.42 -24.91
N ASN A 77 -3.32 -18.37 -24.16
CA ASN A 77 -3.27 -19.80 -24.52
C ASN A 77 -4.65 -20.45 -24.64
N PHE A 78 -5.63 -19.93 -23.91
CA PHE A 78 -7.01 -20.37 -24.00
C PHE A 78 -7.67 -19.43 -25.01
N GLY A 79 -7.92 -19.88 -26.24
CA GLY A 79 -8.53 -19.08 -27.30
C GLY A 79 -9.85 -18.41 -26.88
N LYS A 80 -10.42 -17.55 -27.74
CA LYS A 80 -11.72 -16.91 -27.46
C LYS A 80 -12.75 -17.98 -27.09
N LYS A 81 -13.23 -17.94 -25.85
CA LYS A 81 -14.35 -18.78 -25.43
C LYS A 81 -15.60 -18.27 -26.16
N GLU A 82 -16.02 -18.97 -27.20
CA GLU A 82 -17.40 -18.89 -27.68
C GLU A 82 -18.27 -19.48 -26.56
N TYR A 83 -19.03 -18.62 -25.88
CA TYR A 83 -20.13 -19.03 -25.02
C TYR A 83 -21.43 -18.90 -25.81
#